data_AF-A0A212D4P5-F1
#
_entry.id   AF-A0A212D4P5-F1
#
_cell.length_a   1.000
_cell.length_b   1.000
_cell.length_c   1.000
_cell.angle_alpha   90.00
_cell.angle_beta   90.00
_cell.angle_gamma   90.00
#
_symmetry.space_group_name_H-M   'P 1'
#
loop_
_entity.id
_entity.type
_entity.pdbx_description
1 polymer ?
#
loop_
_entity_poly.entity_id
_entity_poly.type
_entity_poly.pdbx_seq_one_letter_code
_entity_poly.pdbx_strand_id
1 'polypeptide(L)'
;MFVLFLRSETQPRGSAPHSESDPPEQEEEILGSDDDEQEDPNDYCKGGYHLVKIGDLFNGRYHVIRKLGWGHFSTVWLSWDIQGKKFVAMKVVKSAEHYTETALDEIRLLKSVSIRLYVRNSDPDDPNREMVVQLLDDFKISGVNGTRILFRTYFENKS
;
A
#
# COMPACT_ATOMS: atom_id res chain seq x y z
N MET A 1 3.29 -6.58 9.42
CA MET A 1 2.33 -6.99 8.37
C MET A 1 2.08 -5.87 7.35
N PHE A 2 3.12 -5.16 6.91
CA PHE A 2 3.01 -4.11 5.87
C PHE A 2 4.19 -4.11 4.88
N VAL A 3 5.35 -4.66 5.27
CA VAL A 3 6.57 -4.67 4.43
C VAL A 3 6.69 -5.92 3.52
N LEU A 4 5.76 -6.88 3.59
CA LEU A 4 5.91 -8.14 2.84
C LEU A 4 5.28 -8.14 1.43
N PHE A 5 4.55 -7.10 1.02
CA PHE A 5 3.89 -7.10 -0.30
C PHE A 5 4.68 -6.35 -1.39
N LEU A 6 5.85 -5.79 -1.08
CA LEU A 6 6.77 -5.22 -2.07
C LEU A 6 7.97 -6.14 -2.33
N ARG A 7 7.72 -7.43 -2.57
CA ARG A 7 8.68 -8.30 -3.24
C ARG A 7 8.10 -8.82 -4.55
N SER A 8 8.49 -8.19 -5.65
CA SER A 8 8.42 -8.78 -6.98
C SER A 8 9.82 -8.78 -7.58
N GLU A 9 10.60 -9.81 -7.32
CA GLU A 9 11.66 -10.27 -8.22
C GLU A 9 11.64 -11.81 -8.20
N THR A 10 10.93 -12.40 -9.16
CA THR A 10 11.13 -13.80 -9.55
C THR A 10 12.48 -13.91 -10.25
N GLN A 11 13.48 -14.45 -9.55
CA GLN A 11 14.74 -14.86 -10.18
C GLN A 11 14.47 -15.96 -11.22
N PRO A 12 15.04 -15.88 -12.44
CA PRO A 12 15.02 -17.01 -13.36
C PRO A 12 16.02 -18.06 -12.84
N ARG A 13 15.55 -19.23 -12.45
CA ARG A 13 16.43 -20.38 -12.20
C ARG A 13 16.98 -20.86 -13.55
N GLY A 14 18.31 -20.81 -13.67
CA GLY A 14 19.03 -21.35 -14.82
C GLY A 14 18.78 -22.84 -15.02
N SER A 15 18.64 -23.22 -16.29
CA SER A 15 18.46 -24.60 -16.76
C SER A 15 19.72 -25.10 -17.48
N ALA A 16 20.11 -26.36 -17.23
CA ALA A 16 20.84 -27.24 -18.17
C ALA A 16 20.79 -28.71 -17.68
N PRO A 17 21.00 -29.75 -18.52
CA PRO A 17 20.16 -30.05 -19.69
C PRO A 17 19.81 -31.56 -19.88
N HIS A 18 18.90 -31.81 -20.82
CA HIS A 18 18.67 -33.00 -21.67
C HIS A 18 18.21 -34.38 -21.11
N SER A 19 17.05 -34.85 -21.60
CA SER A 19 16.99 -35.98 -22.58
C SER A 19 15.59 -36.11 -23.25
N GLU A 20 15.58 -35.87 -24.56
CA GLU A 20 14.83 -36.48 -25.70
C GLU A 20 13.38 -37.00 -25.53
N SER A 21 12.40 -36.32 -26.16
CA SER A 21 11.54 -36.81 -27.28
C SER A 21 10.38 -35.82 -27.60
N ASP A 22 10.29 -35.32 -28.84
CA ASP A 22 9.23 -34.43 -29.40
C ASP A 22 8.17 -35.23 -30.22
N PRO A 23 6.98 -34.69 -30.59
CA PRO A 23 6.03 -33.85 -29.84
C PRO A 23 4.57 -34.36 -29.99
N PRO A 24 3.55 -33.71 -29.38
CA PRO A 24 2.61 -33.00 -30.27
C PRO A 24 2.16 -31.62 -29.76
N GLU A 25 2.03 -30.72 -30.74
CA GLU A 25 1.14 -29.57 -30.87
C GLU A 25 1.02 -28.58 -29.70
N GLN A 26 1.62 -27.41 -29.94
CA GLN A 26 1.53 -26.19 -29.14
C GLN A 26 0.07 -25.70 -29.05
N GLU A 27 -0.61 -26.03 -27.97
CA GLU A 27 -1.55 -25.08 -27.39
C GLU A 27 -0.68 -23.98 -26.77
N GLU A 28 -0.63 -22.81 -27.42
CA GLU A 28 -0.16 -21.60 -26.75
C GLU A 28 -1.04 -21.41 -25.52
N GLU A 29 -0.53 -21.83 -24.34
CA GLU A 29 -1.12 -21.49 -23.06
C GLU A 29 -1.15 -19.96 -22.98
N ILE A 30 -2.36 -19.45 -23.22
CA ILE A 30 -2.79 -18.09 -23.01
C ILE A 30 -2.21 -17.63 -21.67
N LEU A 31 -1.29 -16.66 -21.71
CA LEU A 31 -0.78 -15.99 -20.52
C LEU A 31 -1.95 -15.70 -19.58
N GLY A 32 -1.89 -16.26 -18.38
CA GLY A 32 -2.85 -15.99 -17.31
C GLY A 32 -3.05 -14.48 -17.20
N SER A 33 -4.27 -14.04 -17.53
CA SER A 33 -4.66 -12.63 -17.45
C SER A 33 -4.53 -12.16 -16.00
N ASP A 34 -3.98 -10.97 -15.81
CA ASP A 34 -3.85 -10.19 -14.54
C ASP A 34 -5.19 -9.97 -13.77
N ASP A 35 -6.25 -10.71 -14.10
CA ASP A 35 -7.62 -10.52 -13.59
C ASP A 35 -7.82 -11.17 -12.21
N ASP A 36 -7.00 -12.16 -11.84
CA ASP A 36 -7.08 -12.85 -10.55
C ASP A 36 -6.44 -12.06 -9.38
N GLU A 37 -5.79 -10.92 -9.65
CA GLU A 37 -5.09 -10.09 -8.66
C GLU A 37 -5.81 -8.77 -8.32
N GLN A 38 -7.09 -8.58 -8.66
CA GLN A 38 -7.85 -7.35 -8.36
C GLN A 38 -8.89 -7.52 -7.24
N GLU A 39 -9.24 -6.43 -6.56
CA GLU A 39 -10.28 -6.48 -5.53
C GLU A 39 -11.67 -6.73 -6.12
N ASP A 40 -12.57 -7.33 -5.34
CA ASP A 40 -13.96 -7.53 -5.75
C ASP A 40 -14.62 -6.17 -6.07
N PRO A 41 -15.12 -5.95 -7.31
CA PRO A 41 -15.81 -4.72 -7.67
C PRO A 41 -17.00 -4.39 -6.75
N ASN A 42 -17.64 -5.39 -6.13
CA ASN A 42 -18.76 -5.21 -5.21
C ASN A 42 -18.33 -4.58 -3.88
N ASP A 43 -17.04 -4.64 -3.53
CA ASP A 43 -16.52 -3.97 -2.35
C ASP A 43 -16.45 -2.44 -2.52
N TYR A 44 -16.65 -1.89 -3.72
CA TYR A 44 -16.78 -0.44 -3.95
C TYR A 44 -18.20 0.06 -3.64
N CYS A 45 -18.64 -0.19 -2.41
CA CYS A 45 -19.97 0.19 -1.91
C CYS A 45 -19.88 1.04 -0.64
N LYS A 46 -21.03 1.43 -0.09
CA LYS A 46 -21.08 2.19 1.16
C LYS A 46 -20.46 1.36 2.30
N GLY A 47 -19.42 1.88 2.95
CA GLY A 47 -18.68 1.16 3.98
C GLY A 47 -17.50 0.32 3.43
N GLY A 48 -17.44 0.13 2.12
CA GLY A 48 -16.38 -0.62 1.45
C GLY A 48 -15.20 0.25 1.05
N TYR A 49 -14.50 -0.13 -0.03
CA TYR A 49 -13.38 0.60 -0.59
C TYR A 49 -13.80 1.98 -1.09
N HIS A 50 -12.86 2.91 -1.01
CA HIS A 50 -13.01 4.21 -1.64
C HIS A 50 -12.39 4.18 -3.03
N LEU A 51 -13.11 4.70 -4.03
CA LEU A 51 -12.59 4.81 -5.38
C LEU A 51 -11.50 5.90 -5.42
N VAL A 52 -10.30 5.50 -5.84
CA VAL A 52 -9.15 6.39 -6.01
C VAL A 52 -8.71 6.32 -7.47
N LYS A 53 -8.48 7.47 -8.09
CA LYS A 53 -8.03 7.58 -9.48
C LYS A 53 -6.61 8.14 -9.55
N ILE A 54 -5.88 7.70 -10.56
CA ILE A 54 -4.60 8.32 -10.92
C ILE A 54 -4.87 9.79 -11.26
N GLY A 55 -4.04 10.69 -10.71
CA GLY A 55 -4.20 12.13 -10.84
C GLY A 55 -5.02 12.80 -9.74
N ASP A 56 -5.72 12.03 -8.88
CA ASP A 56 -6.45 12.61 -7.75
C ASP A 56 -5.50 13.37 -6.81
N LEU A 57 -6.01 14.45 -6.22
CA LEU A 57 -5.29 15.26 -5.24
C LEU A 57 -6.00 15.18 -3.88
N PHE A 58 -5.35 14.54 -2.92
CA PHE A 58 -5.87 14.40 -1.56
C PHE A 58 -5.23 15.39 -0.59
N ASN A 59 -6.04 15.95 0.30
CA ASN A 59 -5.64 16.93 1.31
C ASN A 59 -4.88 18.15 0.73
N GLY A 60 -5.10 18.48 -0.55
CA GLY A 60 -4.35 19.53 -1.26
C GLY A 60 -2.84 19.29 -1.35
N ARG A 61 -2.37 18.06 -1.09
CA ARG A 61 -0.95 17.75 -0.88
C ARG A 61 -0.47 16.49 -1.60
N TYR A 62 -1.29 15.44 -1.65
CA TYR A 62 -0.89 14.12 -2.13
C TYR A 62 -1.48 13.84 -3.50
N HIS A 63 -0.63 13.83 -4.52
CA HIS A 63 -1.02 13.55 -5.91
C HIS A 63 -0.83 12.07 -6.24
N VAL A 64 -1.90 11.39 -6.64
CA VAL A 64 -1.89 9.94 -6.88
C VAL A 64 -1.21 9.60 -8.20
N ILE A 65 -0.24 8.68 -8.15
CA ILE A 65 0.59 8.30 -9.31
C ILE A 65 0.20 6.92 -9.83
N ARG A 66 0.18 5.91 -8.95
CA ARG A 66 -0.19 4.53 -9.31
C ARG A 66 -0.58 3.74 -8.08
N LYS A 67 -1.30 2.64 -8.28
CA LYS A 67 -1.59 1.67 -7.22
C LYS A 67 -0.31 0.89 -6.86
N LEU A 68 -0.09 0.66 -5.58
CA LEU A 68 1.00 -0.19 -5.04
C LEU A 68 0.49 -1.57 -4.65
N GLY A 69 -0.77 -1.67 -4.23
CA GLY A 69 -1.39 -2.93 -3.85
C GLY A 69 -2.72 -2.74 -3.14
N TRP A 70 -3.32 -3.84 -2.73
CA TRP A 70 -4.56 -3.86 -1.98
C TRP A 70 -4.61 -5.07 -1.06
N GLY A 71 -5.57 -5.06 -0.16
CA GLY A 71 -5.91 -6.18 0.67
C GLY A 71 -7.27 -5.96 1.29
N HIS A 72 -7.78 -6.95 2.01
CA HIS A 72 -9.16 -7.00 2.50
C HIS A 72 -9.65 -5.72 3.21
N PHE A 73 -8.75 -4.95 3.83
CA PHE A 73 -9.09 -3.77 4.63
C PHE A 73 -8.75 -2.42 3.98
N SER A 74 -7.91 -2.40 2.94
CA SER A 74 -7.39 -1.14 2.38
C SER A 74 -6.74 -1.30 1.02
N THR A 75 -6.68 -0.21 0.27
CA THR A 75 -5.81 -0.05 -0.90
C THR A 75 -4.60 0.81 -0.58
N VAL A 76 -3.47 0.61 -1.25
CA VAL A 76 -2.23 1.38 -1.08
C VAL A 76 -1.82 1.98 -2.42
N TRP A 77 -1.47 3.26 -2.41
CA TRP A 77 -1.19 4.06 -3.60
C TRP A 77 0.12 4.81 -3.47
N LEU A 78 0.94 4.79 -4.52
CA LEU A 78 2.10 5.66 -4.63
C LEU A 78 1.59 7.06 -4.93
N SER A 79 1.98 8.01 -4.08
CA SER A 79 1.60 9.42 -4.24
C SER A 79 2.82 10.33 -4.14
N TRP A 80 2.77 11.46 -4.83
CA TRP A 80 3.73 12.54 -4.67
C TRP A 80 3.27 13.51 -3.57
N ASP A 81 4.07 13.67 -2.53
CA ASP A 81 3.89 14.71 -1.53
C ASP A 81 4.46 16.03 -2.07
N ILE A 82 3.57 16.95 -2.45
CA ILE A 82 3.95 18.24 -3.04
C ILE A 82 4.73 19.11 -2.04
N GLN A 83 4.39 19.03 -0.76
CA GLN A 83 5.03 19.84 0.29
C GLN A 83 6.39 19.26 0.68
N GLY A 84 6.43 17.95 0.91
CA GLY A 84 7.65 17.22 1.27
C GLY A 84 8.60 16.93 0.10
N LYS A 85 8.17 17.18 -1.14
CA LYS A 85 8.89 16.89 -2.39
C LYS A 85 9.46 15.47 -2.45
N LYS A 86 8.63 14.50 -2.07
CA LYS A 86 9.02 13.09 -1.97
C LYS A 86 7.87 12.16 -2.32
N PHE A 87 8.22 10.92 -2.66
CA PHE A 87 7.24 9.86 -2.84
C PHE A 87 6.80 9.31 -1.47
N VAL A 88 5.52 8.99 -1.37
CA VAL A 88 4.90 8.39 -0.18
C VAL A 88 3.97 7.26 -0.57
N ALA A 89 3.82 6.28 0.31
CA ALA A 89 2.76 5.29 0.23
C ALA A 89 1.52 5.81 0.96
N MET A 90 0.43 6.02 0.23
CA MET A 90 -0.86 6.46 0.75
C MET A 90 -1.81 5.27 0.86
N LYS A 91 -2.15 4.88 2.08
CA LYS A 91 -3.10 3.81 2.40
C LYS A 91 -4.49 4.39 2.65
N VAL A 92 -5.49 3.82 2.01
CA VAL A 92 -6.90 4.21 2.10
C VAL A 92 -7.70 3.06 2.68
N VAL A 93 -8.29 3.26 3.86
CA VAL A 93 -9.00 2.20 4.60
C VAL A 93 -10.47 2.14 4.15
N LYS A 94 -11.04 0.93 4.11
CA LYS A 94 -12.49 0.74 3.95
C LYS A 94 -13.26 1.58 4.98
N SER A 95 -14.42 2.07 4.57
CA SER A 95 -15.10 3.16 5.26
C SER A 95 -16.13 2.75 6.31
N ALA A 96 -16.38 1.44 6.50
CA ALA A 96 -17.22 0.95 7.56
C ALA A 96 -16.62 1.23 8.94
N GLU A 97 -17.48 1.40 9.93
CA GLU A 97 -17.11 1.88 11.26
C GLU A 97 -16.12 0.93 11.96
N HIS A 98 -16.35 -0.38 11.90
CA HIS A 98 -15.47 -1.39 12.50
C HIS A 98 -14.05 -1.40 11.89
N TYR A 99 -13.91 -1.08 10.60
CA TYR A 99 -12.59 -0.93 9.97
C TYR A 99 -11.91 0.37 10.39
N THR A 100 -12.68 1.43 10.57
CA THR A 100 -12.18 2.73 11.00
C THR A 100 -11.68 2.67 12.44
N GLU A 101 -12.40 2.01 13.34
CA GLU A 101 -11.98 1.81 14.74
C GLU A 101 -10.66 1.04 14.83
N THR A 102 -10.58 -0.11 14.16
CA THR A 102 -9.34 -0.92 14.11
C THR A 102 -8.16 -0.12 13.55
N ALA A 103 -8.40 0.71 12.54
CA ALA A 103 -7.35 1.55 11.95
C ALA A 103 -6.89 2.68 12.88
N LEU A 104 -7.77 3.18 13.76
CA LEU A 104 -7.40 4.17 14.78
C LEU A 104 -6.48 3.56 15.85
N ASP A 105 -6.70 2.30 16.22
CA ASP A 105 -5.80 1.61 17.14
C ASP A 105 -4.42 1.34 16.51
N GLU A 106 -4.36 1.02 15.21
CA GLU A 106 -3.10 0.96 14.46
C GLU A 106 -2.35 2.31 14.51
N ILE A 107 -3.05 3.44 14.35
CA ILE A 107 -2.45 4.78 14.46
C ILE A 107 -1.91 5.04 15.88
N ARG A 108 -2.67 4.68 16.92
CA ARG A 108 -2.24 4.87 18.31
C ARG A 108 -0.97 4.09 18.61
N LEU A 109 -0.90 2.84 18.15
CA LEU A 109 0.29 2.01 18.30
C LEU A 109 1.48 2.59 17.51
N LEU A 110 1.28 2.97 16.25
CA LEU A 110 2.34 3.56 15.42
C LEU A 110 2.87 4.87 15.99
N LYS A 111 1.99 5.77 16.45
CA LYS A 111 2.38 7.01 17.12
C LYS A 111 3.13 6.73 18.42
N SER A 112 2.67 5.77 19.22
CA SER A 112 3.34 5.39 20.47
C SER A 112 4.73 4.82 20.24
N VAL A 113 4.90 3.96 19.23
CA VAL A 113 6.20 3.43 18.83
C VAL A 113 7.09 4.54 18.29
N SER A 114 6.57 5.40 17.41
CA SER A 114 7.31 6.55 16.86
C SER A 114 7.78 7.52 17.95
N ILE A 115 6.92 7.86 18.91
CA ILE A 115 7.28 8.70 20.07
C ILE A 115 8.32 8.00 20.95
N ARG A 116 8.15 6.70 21.24
CA ARG A 116 9.13 5.95 22.03
C ARG A 116 10.49 5.89 21.33
N LEU A 117 10.52 5.72 20.01
CA LEU A 117 11.76 5.78 19.24
C LEU A 117 12.34 7.18 19.22
N TYR A 118 11.54 8.23 19.03
CA TYR A 118 12.01 9.61 19.09
C TYR A 118 12.61 9.97 20.46
N VAL A 119 12.00 9.50 21.55
CA VAL A 119 12.46 9.75 22.93
C VAL A 119 13.68 8.90 23.29
N ARG A 120 13.78 7.66 22.78
CA ARG A 120 14.94 6.77 23.03
C ARG A 120 16.12 7.07 22.11
N ASN A 121 15.85 7.51 20.89
CA ASN A 121 16.80 7.72 19.80
C ASN A 121 16.89 9.21 19.49
N SER A 122 17.26 10.00 20.50
CA SER A 122 17.63 11.42 20.35
C SER A 122 18.92 11.61 19.53
N ASP A 123 19.58 10.51 19.16
CA ASP A 123 20.74 10.46 18.28
C ASP A 123 20.29 10.41 16.81
N PRO A 124 20.57 11.45 16.00
CA PRO A 124 20.24 11.47 14.57
C PRO A 124 20.88 10.32 13.77
N ASP A 125 21.96 9.72 14.28
CA ASP A 125 22.77 8.71 13.58
C ASP A 125 22.42 7.26 13.99
N ASP A 126 21.36 7.02 14.78
CA ASP A 126 20.97 5.66 15.16
C ASP A 126 20.35 4.88 13.97
N PRO A 127 21.03 3.84 13.45
CA PRO A 127 20.57 3.07 12.29
C PRO A 127 19.26 2.30 12.56
N ASN A 128 18.87 2.13 13.82
CA ASN A 128 17.63 1.42 14.17
C ASN A 128 16.37 2.25 13.95
N ARG A 129 16.49 3.57 13.71
CA ARG A 129 15.34 4.47 13.47
C ARG A 129 14.67 4.20 12.11
N GLU A 130 15.44 3.73 11.13
CA GLU A 130 14.95 3.44 9.78
C GLU A 130 14.30 2.04 9.66
N MET A 131 14.47 1.18 10.66
CA MET A 131 13.88 -0.18 10.66
C MET A 131 12.37 -0.19 10.96
N VAL A 132 11.78 0.94 11.33
CA VAL A 132 10.36 1.05 11.67
C VAL A 132 9.66 1.98 10.71
N VAL A 133 8.54 1.50 10.15
CA VAL A 133 7.67 2.28 9.25
C VAL A 133 7.18 3.54 9.97
N GLN A 134 7.49 4.71 9.40
CA GLN A 134 7.09 5.99 9.94
C GLN A 134 5.78 6.48 9.31
N LEU A 135 4.76 6.69 10.14
CA LEU A 135 3.53 7.39 9.76
C LEU A 135 3.87 8.88 9.59
N LEU A 136 3.67 9.42 8.39
CA LEU A 136 3.96 10.81 8.05
C LEU A 136 2.75 11.73 8.30
N ASP A 137 1.57 11.27 7.95
CA ASP A 137 0.32 12.03 8.08
C ASP A 137 -0.87 11.07 8.16
N ASP A 138 -1.92 11.50 8.86
CA ASP A 138 -3.22 10.85 8.90
C ASP A 138 -4.33 11.89 8.79
N PHE A 139 -5.24 11.70 7.82
CA PHE A 139 -6.34 12.63 7.59
C PHE A 139 -7.61 11.89 7.20
N LYS A 140 -8.75 12.58 7.37
CA LYS A 140 -10.07 12.05 7.04
C LYS A 140 -10.73 12.89 5.96
N ILE A 141 -11.35 12.23 5.00
CA ILE A 141 -12.16 12.88 3.97
C ILE A 141 -13.61 12.43 4.14
N SER A 142 -14.53 13.39 4.03
CA SER A 142 -15.96 13.10 4.03
C SER A 142 -16.39 12.73 2.62
N GLY A 143 -16.77 11.48 2.42
CA GLY A 143 -17.38 10.98 1.20
C GLY A 143 -18.83 11.44 1.05
N VAL A 144 -19.44 11.06 -0.08
CA VAL A 144 -20.74 11.55 -0.60
C VAL A 144 -21.95 11.34 0.33
N ASN A 145 -21.80 10.67 1.47
CA ASN A 145 -22.87 10.39 2.43
C ASN A 145 -22.45 10.59 3.90
N GLY A 146 -21.47 11.47 4.16
CA GLY A 146 -20.89 11.65 5.50
C GLY A 146 -19.94 10.53 5.94
N THR A 147 -19.70 9.57 5.05
CA THR A 147 -18.74 8.48 5.21
C THR A 147 -17.34 9.05 5.44
N ARG A 148 -16.73 8.79 6.60
CA ARG A 148 -15.37 9.25 6.91
C ARG A 148 -14.36 8.23 6.41
N ILE A 149 -13.58 8.60 5.41
CA ILE A 149 -12.53 7.76 4.85
C ILE A 149 -11.21 8.16 5.48
N LEU A 150 -10.50 7.19 6.06
CA LEU A 150 -9.20 7.42 6.68
C LEU A 150 -8.08 7.17 5.68
N PHE A 151 -7.25 8.19 5.50
CA PHE A 151 -6.03 8.16 4.70
C PHE A 151 -4.82 8.21 5.62
N ARG A 152 -3.80 7.42 5.29
CA ARG A 152 -2.53 7.37 6.01
C ARG A 152 -1.39 7.42 5.03
N THR A 153 -0.38 8.23 5.30
CA THR A 153 0.81 8.32 4.46
C THR A 153 2.04 7.82 5.21
N TYR A 154 2.86 7.04 4.52
CA TYR A 154 4.07 6.44 5.05
C TYR A 154 5.26 6.83 4.19
N PHE A 155 6.45 6.86 4.80
CA PHE A 155 7.69 7.07 4.05
C PHE A 155 7.97 5.85 3.18
N GLU A 156 8.26 6.11 1.90
CA GLU A 156 8.73 5.08 0.98
C GLU A 156 10.26 5.19 0.90
N ASN A 157 10.98 4.21 1.44
CA ASN A 157 12.42 4.10 1.21
C ASN A 157 12.62 3.73 -0.25
N LYS A 158 13.20 4.65 -1.03
CA LYS A 158 13.74 4.29 -2.34
C LYS A 158 14.90 3.32 -2.10
N SER A 159 14.69 2.06 -2.43
CA SER A 159 15.82 1.15 -2.70
C SER A 159 16.47 1.51 -4.03
#